data_AF-A0A2R6L7U3-F1
#
_entry.id   AF-A0A2R6L7U3-F1
#
_cell.length_a   1.000
_cell.length_b   1.000
_cell.length_c   1.000
_cell.angle_alpha   90.00
_cell.angle_beta   90.00
_cell.angle_gamma   90.00
#
_symmetry.space_group_name_H-M   'P 1'
#
loop_
_entity.id
_entity.type
_entity.pdbx_description
1 polymer ?
#
loop_
_entity_poly.entity_id
_entity_poly.type
_entity_poly.pdbx_seq_one_letter_code
_entity_poly.pdbx_strand_id
1 'polypeptide(L)'
;MTLGDRLAIGDRLAIGDRWQLRLTRGMQAGMVVLCAAGLARGNTGIVVNTAVAFGVSLLPGVLERDYDIPLDAGLTLWLTTAVFLHALGTVGLPGVDATVYSAVPWWDSVTHALSSTIVAAAGYTTARAFDEHSEAVRLPPAFTFVFILVVVLAFGVVWEVIEFVLGLAAAASGSPEVLTQYGLADTMLDLVFDLVGAVIVAVWGTAHLTDVVGAVTDRLGRRGSDADR
;
A
#
# COMPACT_ATOMS: atom_id res chain seq x y z
N MET A 1 -27.30 16.71 -6.36
CA MET A 1 -26.08 17.26 -5.74
C MET A 1 -25.21 16.07 -5.37
N THR A 2 -23.95 16.13 -5.77
CA THR A 2 -23.08 15.02 -6.22
C THR A 2 -22.52 14.17 -5.08
N LEU A 3 -22.82 12.87 -5.08
CA LEU A 3 -21.95 11.88 -4.43
C LEU A 3 -20.72 11.77 -5.33
N GLY A 4 -19.60 12.33 -4.88
CA GLY A 4 -18.31 12.19 -5.54
C GLY A 4 -17.98 10.71 -5.73
N ASP A 5 -17.47 10.38 -6.90
CA ASP A 5 -16.98 9.04 -7.23
C ASP A 5 -15.92 8.66 -6.19
N ARG A 6 -16.31 7.78 -5.27
CA ARG A 6 -15.38 7.18 -4.30
C ARG A 6 -14.38 6.35 -5.10
N LEU A 7 -13.09 6.44 -4.77
CA LEU A 7 -12.09 5.48 -5.25
C LEU A 7 -12.47 4.10 -4.69
N ALA A 8 -13.19 3.30 -5.47
CA ALA A 8 -13.95 2.15 -4.99
C ALA A 8 -13.24 0.79 -5.21
N ILE A 9 -12.79 0.17 -4.12
CA ILE A 9 -12.42 -1.26 -4.02
C ILE A 9 -13.45 -2.04 -3.17
N GLY A 10 -14.18 -1.34 -2.29
CA GLY A 10 -15.09 -1.90 -1.28
C GLY A 10 -16.21 -2.78 -1.85
N ASP A 11 -16.74 -2.45 -3.04
CA ASP A 11 -17.80 -3.22 -3.71
C ASP A 11 -17.35 -4.62 -4.15
N ARG A 12 -16.04 -4.90 -4.16
CA ARG A 12 -15.47 -6.20 -4.54
C ARG A 12 -15.09 -7.08 -3.35
N LEU A 13 -15.09 -6.54 -2.14
CA LEU A 13 -14.90 -7.33 -0.94
C LEU A 13 -16.24 -7.95 -0.55
N ALA A 14 -16.30 -9.27 -0.34
CA ALA A 14 -17.50 -9.98 0.12
C ALA A 14 -17.94 -9.63 1.56
N ILE A 15 -17.43 -8.52 2.09
CA ILE A 15 -17.56 -8.06 3.47
C ILE A 15 -18.14 -6.65 3.42
N GLY A 16 -19.29 -6.41 4.05
CA GLY A 16 -19.92 -5.08 4.02
C GLY A 16 -19.12 -3.99 4.77
N ASP A 17 -19.29 -2.73 4.38
CA ASP A 17 -18.56 -1.55 4.89
C ASP A 17 -18.43 -1.50 6.42
N ARG A 18 -19.50 -1.85 7.15
CA ARG A 18 -19.49 -1.86 8.61
C ARG A 18 -18.43 -2.81 9.17
N TRP A 19 -18.24 -3.96 8.55
CA TRP A 19 -17.23 -4.92 8.94
C TRP A 19 -15.82 -4.49 8.51
N GLN A 20 -15.67 -3.90 7.32
CA GLN A 20 -14.39 -3.33 6.88
C GLN A 20 -13.88 -2.26 7.87
N LEU A 21 -14.76 -1.37 8.32
CA LEU A 21 -14.44 -0.35 9.32
C LEU A 21 -14.15 -0.97 10.71
N ARG A 22 -14.87 -2.01 11.12
CA ARG A 22 -14.61 -2.72 12.38
C ARG A 22 -13.25 -3.40 12.39
N LEU A 23 -12.88 -4.06 11.29
CA LEU A 23 -11.58 -4.71 11.12
C LEU A 23 -10.46 -3.67 11.14
N THR A 24 -10.63 -2.57 10.41
CA THR A 24 -9.71 -1.42 10.42
C THR A 24 -9.46 -0.92 11.85
N ARG A 25 -10.53 -0.63 12.60
CA ARG A 25 -10.42 -0.18 14.00
C ARG A 25 -9.80 -1.23 14.92
N GLY A 26 -10.08 -2.51 14.66
CA GLY A 26 -9.47 -3.63 15.37
C GLY A 26 -7.95 -3.67 15.19
N MET A 27 -7.47 -3.53 13.94
CA MET A 27 -6.04 -3.45 13.63
C MET A 27 -5.38 -2.21 14.24
N GLN A 28 -6.06 -1.06 14.16
CA GLN A 28 -5.62 0.18 14.82
C GLN A 28 -5.46 0.02 16.33
N ALA A 29 -6.45 -0.57 17.00
CA ALA A 29 -6.34 -0.90 18.42
C ALA A 29 -5.21 -1.90 18.69
N GLY A 30 -5.02 -2.88 17.80
CA GLY A 30 -3.89 -3.81 17.83
C GLY A 30 -2.54 -3.10 17.81
N MET A 31 -2.34 -2.14 16.90
CA MET A 31 -1.10 -1.34 16.83
C MET A 31 -0.86 -0.55 18.12
N VAL A 32 -1.90 0.02 18.73
CA VAL A 32 -1.79 0.70 20.02
C VAL A 32 -1.36 -0.27 21.13
N VAL A 33 -1.94 -1.48 21.16
CA VAL A 33 -1.55 -2.52 22.13
C VAL A 33 -0.11 -2.97 21.92
N LEU A 34 0.32 -3.18 20.67
CA LEU A 34 1.69 -3.55 20.34
C LEU A 34 2.69 -2.44 20.71
N CYS A 35 2.33 -1.18 20.46
CA CYS A 35 3.12 -0.02 20.89
C CYS A 35 3.29 0.04 22.40
N ALA A 36 2.19 -0.13 23.15
CA ALA A 36 2.23 -0.19 24.62
C ALA A 36 3.07 -1.37 25.13
N ALA A 37 3.00 -2.53 24.47
CA ALA A 37 3.84 -3.67 24.79
C ALA A 37 5.33 -3.40 24.50
N GLY A 38 5.64 -2.72 23.39
CA GLY A 38 6.98 -2.24 23.06
C GLY A 38 7.55 -1.32 24.13
N LEU A 39 6.74 -0.34 24.59
CA LEU A 39 7.11 0.57 25.69
C LEU A 39 7.37 -0.19 26.99
N ALA A 40 6.49 -1.13 27.36
CA ALA A 40 6.63 -1.93 28.57
C ALA A 40 7.88 -2.83 28.56
N ARG A 41 8.34 -3.24 27.37
CA ARG A 41 9.53 -4.06 27.18
C ARG A 41 10.80 -3.25 26.87
N GLY A 42 10.70 -1.92 26.76
CA GLY A 42 11.81 -1.06 26.36
C GLY A 42 12.31 -1.31 24.93
N ASN A 43 11.48 -1.90 24.06
CA ASN A 43 11.84 -2.18 22.66
C ASN A 43 11.45 -1.00 21.78
N THR A 44 12.43 -0.16 21.46
CA THR A 44 12.26 1.03 20.62
C THR A 44 11.85 0.71 19.19
N GLY A 45 12.33 -0.41 18.62
CA GLY A 45 11.95 -0.84 17.28
C GLY A 45 10.45 -1.11 17.14
N ILE A 46 9.88 -1.89 18.07
CA ILE A 46 8.43 -2.16 18.09
C ILE A 46 7.64 -0.86 18.24
N VAL A 47 8.07 0.04 19.14
CA VAL A 47 7.38 1.31 19.38
C VAL A 47 7.36 2.18 18.13
N VAL A 48 8.50 2.35 17.47
CA VAL A 48 8.61 3.17 16.25
C VAL A 48 7.76 2.59 15.13
N ASN A 49 7.90 1.29 14.83
CA ASN A 49 7.16 0.66 13.75
C ASN A 49 5.65 0.71 13.95
N THR A 50 5.17 0.39 15.16
CA THR A 50 3.75 0.42 15.47
C THR A 50 3.18 1.85 15.51
N ALA A 51 3.95 2.84 15.97
CA ALA A 51 3.55 4.23 15.96
C ALA A 51 3.45 4.79 14.52
N VAL A 52 4.45 4.50 13.68
CA VAL A 52 4.44 4.89 12.26
C VAL A 52 3.28 4.21 11.52
N ALA A 53 3.11 2.90 11.68
CA ALA A 53 2.01 2.16 11.06
C ALA A 53 0.64 2.68 11.50
N PHE A 54 0.47 2.98 12.80
CA PHE A 54 -0.75 3.60 13.30
C PHE A 54 -0.97 4.96 12.65
N GLY A 55 0.05 5.83 12.61
CA GLY A 55 -0.03 7.13 11.94
C GLY A 55 -0.44 7.03 10.48
N VAL A 56 0.17 6.12 9.71
CA VAL A 56 -0.17 5.87 8.31
C VAL A 56 -1.62 5.39 8.17
N SER A 57 -2.09 4.52 9.06
CA SER A 57 -3.50 4.06 9.05
C SER A 57 -4.54 5.16 9.31
N LEU A 58 -4.13 6.32 9.84
CA LEU A 58 -4.99 7.47 10.04
C LEU A 58 -5.07 8.39 8.81
N LEU A 59 -4.17 8.22 7.83
CA LEU A 59 -4.13 9.06 6.63
C LEU A 59 -5.46 9.12 5.89
N PRO A 60 -6.21 8.02 5.68
CA PRO A 60 -7.53 8.09 5.04
C PRO A 60 -8.48 9.08 5.72
N GLY A 61 -8.53 9.06 7.05
CA GLY A 61 -9.39 9.97 7.81
C GLY A 61 -8.91 11.43 7.78
N VAL A 62 -7.59 11.66 7.70
CA VAL A 62 -7.03 13.01 7.53
C VAL A 62 -7.32 13.56 6.13
N LEU A 63 -7.16 12.73 5.09
CA LEU A 63 -7.44 13.10 3.70
C LEU A 63 -8.93 13.43 3.50
N GLU A 64 -9.83 12.65 4.10
CA GLU A 64 -11.27 12.93 4.05
C GLU A 64 -11.61 14.22 4.83
N ARG A 65 -11.04 14.42 6.03
CA ARG A 65 -11.37 15.57 6.89
C ARG A 65 -10.80 16.90 6.37
N ASP A 66 -9.55 16.91 5.94
CA ASP A 66 -8.79 18.14 5.67
C ASP A 66 -8.74 18.51 4.18
N TYR A 67 -8.90 17.52 3.30
CA TYR A 67 -8.77 17.69 1.84
C TYR A 67 -10.02 17.29 1.06
N ASP A 68 -11.08 16.82 1.73
CA ASP A 68 -12.32 16.32 1.10
C ASP A 68 -12.07 15.22 0.05
N ILE A 69 -11.06 14.38 0.29
CA ILE A 69 -10.72 13.23 -0.55
C ILE A 69 -11.31 11.97 0.09
N PRO A 70 -12.50 11.50 -0.36
CA PRO A 70 -13.13 10.32 0.22
C PRO A 70 -12.42 9.04 -0.23
N LEU A 71 -11.74 8.37 0.70
CA LEU A 71 -11.27 7.01 0.50
C LEU A 71 -12.34 6.03 0.98
N ASP A 72 -12.63 5.01 0.19
CA ASP A 72 -13.63 4.03 0.60
C ASP A 72 -13.14 3.13 1.76
N ALA A 73 -14.08 2.40 2.36
CA ALA A 73 -13.78 1.52 3.48
C ALA A 73 -12.84 0.36 3.09
N GLY A 74 -12.83 -0.04 1.82
CA GLY A 74 -12.05 -1.16 1.31
C GLY A 74 -10.58 -0.81 1.17
N LEU A 75 -10.28 0.35 0.58
CA LEU A 75 -8.94 0.91 0.45
C LEU A 75 -8.37 1.28 1.81
N THR A 76 -9.19 1.84 2.71
CA THR A 76 -8.81 2.10 4.10
C THR A 76 -8.41 0.81 4.81
N LEU A 77 -9.23 -0.24 4.67
CA LEU A 77 -8.93 -1.55 5.23
C LEU A 77 -7.65 -2.14 4.64
N TRP A 78 -7.46 -2.05 3.32
CA TRP A 78 -6.31 -2.58 2.61
C TRP A 78 -5.01 -1.90 3.05
N LEU A 79 -4.98 -0.56 3.06
CA LEU A 79 -3.87 0.24 3.56
C LEU A 79 -3.56 -0.11 5.02
N THR A 80 -4.58 -0.18 5.87
CA THR A 80 -4.40 -0.52 7.29
C THR A 80 -3.86 -1.94 7.46
N THR A 81 -4.30 -2.89 6.62
CA THR A 81 -3.80 -4.27 6.63
C THR A 81 -2.32 -4.32 6.29
N ALA A 82 -1.88 -3.59 5.25
CA ALA A 82 -0.47 -3.53 4.85
C ALA A 82 0.43 -3.08 6.00
N VAL A 83 0.14 -1.92 6.58
CA VAL A 83 0.96 -1.36 7.66
C VAL A 83 0.84 -2.13 8.97
N PHE A 84 -0.32 -2.73 9.23
CA PHE A 84 -0.52 -3.58 10.40
C PHE A 84 0.33 -4.86 10.33
N LEU A 85 0.34 -5.54 9.19
CA LEU A 85 1.13 -6.76 9.02
C LEU A 85 2.64 -6.48 9.07
N HIS A 86 3.08 -5.36 8.49
CA HIS A 86 4.46 -4.90 8.63
C HIS A 86 4.83 -4.67 10.11
N ALA A 87 4.02 -3.88 10.84
CA ALA A 87 4.27 -3.63 12.26
C ALA A 87 4.22 -4.91 13.11
N LEU A 88 3.30 -5.83 12.83
CA LEU A 88 3.19 -7.12 13.50
C LEU A 88 4.44 -7.99 13.26
N GLY A 89 5.04 -7.89 12.07
CA GLY A 89 6.29 -8.56 11.71
C GLY A 89 7.42 -8.31 12.72
N THR A 90 7.49 -7.07 13.24
CA THR A 90 8.54 -6.62 14.17
C THR A 90 8.37 -7.15 15.60
N VAL A 91 7.23 -7.74 15.92
CA VAL A 91 6.91 -8.19 17.27
C VAL A 91 7.55 -9.55 17.54
N GLY A 92 8.18 -9.70 18.71
CA GLY A 92 8.72 -10.97 19.18
C GLY A 92 7.63 -12.00 19.50
N LEU A 93 7.85 -13.25 19.10
CA LEU A 93 6.95 -14.37 19.41
C LEU A 93 7.03 -14.73 20.90
N PRO A 94 5.90 -14.97 21.59
CA PRO A 94 5.93 -15.35 23.01
C PRO A 94 6.76 -16.62 23.23
N GLY A 95 7.80 -16.53 24.06
CA GLY A 95 8.66 -17.66 24.43
C GLY A 95 9.75 -18.01 23.41
N VAL A 96 9.97 -17.17 22.39
CA VAL A 96 11.05 -17.33 21.41
C VAL A 96 11.79 -16.01 21.25
N ASP A 97 13.12 -16.04 21.22
CA ASP A 97 13.97 -14.89 20.89
C ASP A 97 14.00 -14.64 19.38
N ALA A 98 12.82 -14.53 18.76
CA ALA A 98 12.62 -14.34 17.33
C ALA A 98 11.42 -13.43 17.08
N THR A 99 11.55 -12.52 16.10
CA THR A 99 10.43 -11.75 15.54
C THR A 99 9.67 -12.58 14.51
N VAL A 100 8.45 -12.17 14.17
CA VAL A 100 7.70 -12.81 13.08
C VAL A 100 8.48 -12.74 11.76
N TYR A 101 9.17 -11.63 11.47
CA TYR A 101 10.07 -11.51 10.33
C TYR A 101 11.14 -12.61 10.30
N SER A 102 11.81 -12.85 11.43
CA SER A 102 12.84 -13.90 11.50
C SER A 102 12.30 -15.33 11.54
N ALA A 103 11.05 -15.53 12.01
CA ALA A 103 10.48 -16.85 12.25
C ALA A 103 9.66 -17.39 11.06
N VAL A 104 9.14 -16.51 10.21
CA VAL A 104 8.22 -16.88 9.12
C VAL A 104 8.85 -16.45 7.78
N PRO A 105 9.50 -17.37 7.03
CA PRO A 105 10.38 -17.01 5.90
C PRO A 105 9.72 -16.28 4.73
N TRP A 106 8.39 -16.32 4.60
CA TRP A 106 7.65 -15.66 3.52
C TRP A 106 7.00 -14.36 3.98
N TRP A 107 7.06 -14.04 5.28
CA TRP A 107 6.35 -12.90 5.85
C TRP A 107 6.83 -11.60 5.23
N ASP A 108 8.15 -11.45 5.12
CA ASP A 108 8.77 -10.22 4.65
C ASP A 108 8.37 -9.90 3.21
N SER A 109 8.60 -10.88 2.33
CA SER A 109 8.19 -10.86 0.94
C SER A 109 6.70 -10.54 0.76
N VAL A 110 5.82 -11.09 1.61
CA VAL A 110 4.37 -10.78 1.55
C VAL A 110 4.10 -9.34 1.98
N THR A 111 4.77 -8.85 3.03
CA THR A 111 4.61 -7.45 3.46
C THR A 111 5.16 -6.46 2.43
N HIS A 112 6.22 -6.81 1.71
CA HIS A 112 6.74 -6.05 0.57
C HIS A 112 5.72 -5.97 -0.56
N ALA A 113 5.27 -7.13 -1.08
CA ALA A 113 4.26 -7.14 -2.14
C ALA A 113 2.98 -6.39 -1.76
N LEU A 114 2.52 -6.53 -0.51
CA LEU A 114 1.32 -5.83 -0.05
C LEU A 114 1.55 -4.32 0.04
N SER A 115 2.66 -3.88 0.65
CA SER A 115 3.01 -2.46 0.77
C SER A 115 3.24 -1.82 -0.59
N SER A 116 3.86 -2.54 -1.52
CA SER A 116 4.11 -2.07 -2.87
C SER A 116 2.81 -1.83 -3.66
N THR A 117 1.72 -2.56 -3.37
CA THR A 117 0.41 -2.22 -3.97
C THR A 117 -0.10 -0.85 -3.54
N ILE A 118 0.20 -0.40 -2.32
CA ILE A 118 -0.19 0.93 -1.82
C ILE A 118 0.62 2.01 -2.55
N VAL A 119 1.94 1.80 -2.67
CA VAL A 119 2.82 2.71 -3.43
C VAL A 119 2.40 2.77 -4.89
N ALA A 120 2.08 1.63 -5.50
CA ALA A 120 1.60 1.54 -6.88
C ALA A 120 0.27 2.30 -7.06
N ALA A 121 -0.67 2.16 -6.13
CA ALA A 121 -1.94 2.87 -6.18
C ALA A 121 -1.76 4.39 -6.05
N ALA A 122 -0.85 4.83 -5.18
CA ALA A 122 -0.49 6.25 -5.06
C ALA A 122 0.16 6.78 -6.36
N GLY A 123 1.10 6.02 -6.94
CA GLY A 123 1.74 6.35 -8.22
C GLY A 123 0.73 6.44 -9.37
N TYR A 124 -0.16 5.45 -9.49
CA TYR A 124 -1.24 5.46 -10.49
C TYR A 124 -2.17 6.66 -10.32
N THR A 125 -2.63 6.94 -9.10
CA THR A 125 -3.52 8.07 -8.81
C THR A 125 -2.87 9.39 -9.17
N THR A 126 -1.59 9.55 -8.86
CA THR A 126 -0.80 10.74 -9.22
C THR A 126 -0.69 10.90 -10.73
N ALA A 127 -0.31 9.84 -11.45
CA ALA A 127 -0.20 9.85 -12.91
C ALA A 127 -1.55 10.20 -13.57
N ARG A 128 -2.64 9.61 -13.07
CA ARG A 128 -3.98 9.86 -13.58
C ARG A 128 -4.44 11.30 -13.34
N ALA A 129 -4.14 11.86 -12.17
CA ALA A 129 -4.45 13.25 -11.87
C ALA A 129 -3.80 14.21 -12.89
N PHE A 130 -2.53 13.99 -13.25
CA PHE A 130 -1.84 14.77 -14.28
C PHE A 130 -2.46 14.58 -15.68
N ASP A 131 -2.75 13.34 -16.06
CA ASP A 131 -3.36 13.02 -17.37
C ASP A 131 -4.79 13.58 -17.52
N GLU A 132 -5.54 13.73 -16.43
CA GLU A 132 -6.90 14.30 -16.43
C GLU A 132 -6.93 15.82 -16.37
N HIS A 133 -6.03 16.44 -15.59
CA HIS A 133 -6.13 17.85 -15.23
C HIS A 133 -5.13 18.75 -15.97
N SER A 134 -4.28 18.19 -16.83
CA SER A 134 -3.35 18.96 -17.65
C SER A 134 -3.58 18.69 -19.14
N GLU A 135 -4.02 19.72 -19.87
CA GLU A 135 -4.18 19.65 -21.33
C GLU A 135 -2.85 19.39 -22.06
N ALA A 136 -1.72 19.66 -21.41
CA ALA A 136 -0.39 19.44 -21.96
C ALA A 136 0.16 18.01 -21.76
N VAL A 137 -0.49 17.20 -20.92
CA VAL A 137 0.02 15.88 -20.53
C VAL A 137 -0.99 14.82 -20.91
N ARG A 138 -0.57 13.87 -21.75
CA ARG A 138 -1.34 12.66 -22.06
C ARG A 138 -0.44 11.46 -21.84
N LEU A 139 -0.85 10.54 -20.96
CA LEU A 139 -0.09 9.37 -20.58
C LEU A 139 -0.70 8.11 -21.21
N PRO A 140 -0.08 7.53 -22.25
CA PRO A 140 -0.56 6.29 -22.83
C PRO A 140 -0.58 5.15 -21.80
N PRO A 141 -1.52 4.17 -21.90
CA PRO A 141 -1.62 3.07 -20.94
C PRO A 141 -0.30 2.29 -20.75
N ALA A 142 0.45 2.05 -21.83
CA ALA A 142 1.75 1.38 -21.78
C ALA A 142 2.80 2.21 -21.02
N PHE A 143 2.77 3.53 -21.15
CA PHE A 143 3.65 4.42 -20.39
C PHE A 143 3.29 4.39 -18.90
N THR A 144 2.01 4.52 -18.57
CA THR A 144 1.51 4.48 -17.18
C THR A 144 1.86 3.14 -16.51
N PHE A 145 1.77 2.02 -17.23
CA PHE A 145 2.19 0.71 -16.74
C PHE A 145 3.67 0.72 -16.32
N VAL A 146 4.59 1.11 -17.21
CA VAL A 146 6.03 1.14 -16.92
C VAL A 146 6.34 2.16 -15.83
N PHE A 147 5.68 3.31 -15.84
CA PHE A 147 5.82 4.35 -14.82
C PHE A 147 5.54 3.80 -13.42
N ILE A 148 4.45 3.05 -13.23
CA ILE A 148 4.12 2.44 -11.93
C ILE A 148 5.23 1.48 -11.49
N LEU A 149 5.72 0.61 -12.38
CA LEU A 149 6.79 -0.32 -12.05
C LEU A 149 8.06 0.42 -11.59
N VAL A 150 8.44 1.48 -12.31
CA VAL A 150 9.62 2.29 -11.98
C VAL A 150 9.44 3.03 -10.65
N VAL A 151 8.28 3.63 -10.41
CA VAL A 151 7.99 4.32 -9.14
C VAL A 151 8.07 3.34 -7.98
N VAL A 152 7.42 2.17 -8.09
CA VAL A 152 7.43 1.18 -7.01
C VAL A 152 8.83 0.65 -6.76
N LEU A 153 9.59 0.29 -7.79
CA LEU A 153 10.97 -0.15 -7.63
C LEU A 153 11.87 0.94 -7.03
N ALA A 154 11.68 2.21 -7.42
CA ALA A 154 12.43 3.32 -6.84
C ALA A 154 12.14 3.48 -5.34
N PHE A 155 10.87 3.35 -4.94
CA PHE A 155 10.48 3.34 -3.52
C PHE A 155 11.03 2.14 -2.78
N GLY A 156 10.99 0.94 -3.38
CA GLY A 156 11.60 -0.27 -2.81
C GLY A 156 13.09 -0.09 -2.55
N VAL A 157 13.85 0.42 -3.54
CA VAL A 157 15.28 0.72 -3.36
C VAL A 157 15.51 1.75 -2.24
N VAL A 158 14.68 2.80 -2.16
CA VAL A 158 14.79 3.78 -1.08
C VAL A 158 14.51 3.14 0.28
N TRP A 159 13.54 2.24 0.36
CA TRP A 159 13.19 1.50 1.57
C TRP A 159 14.37 0.64 2.05
N GLU A 160 14.92 -0.20 1.17
CA GLU A 160 16.09 -1.04 1.45
C GLU A 160 17.30 -0.22 1.95
N VAL A 161 17.52 0.96 1.36
CA VAL A 161 18.59 1.87 1.80
C VAL A 161 18.32 2.40 3.20
N ILE A 162 17.07 2.72 3.55
CA ILE A 162 16.69 3.15 4.91
C ILE A 162 16.96 2.03 5.91
N GLU A 163 16.57 0.79 5.60
CA GLU A 163 16.82 -0.36 6.47
C GLU A 163 18.31 -0.61 6.68
N PHE A 164 19.08 -0.59 5.60
CA PHE A 164 20.53 -0.73 5.67
C PHE A 164 21.18 0.37 6.53
N VAL A 165 20.78 1.64 6.34
CA VAL A 165 21.32 2.77 7.12
C VAL A 165 20.91 2.69 8.59
N LEU A 166 19.67 2.30 8.90
CA LEU A 166 19.22 2.13 10.28
C LEU A 166 19.90 0.96 10.97
N GLY A 167 20.17 -0.14 10.25
CA GLY A 167 20.98 -1.26 10.74
C GLY A 167 22.40 -0.83 11.08
N LEU A 168 23.06 -0.07 10.19
CA LEU A 168 24.39 0.50 10.47
C LEU A 168 24.38 1.44 11.67
N ALA A 169 23.36 2.29 11.81
CA ALA A 169 23.23 3.22 12.93
C ALA A 169 23.01 2.48 14.26
N ALA A 170 22.20 1.42 14.27
CA ALA A 170 21.99 0.57 15.43
C ALA A 170 23.30 -0.11 15.86
N ALA A 171 24.03 -0.71 14.90
CA ALA A 171 25.32 -1.34 15.14
C ALA A 171 26.37 -0.36 15.68
N ALA A 172 26.42 0.86 15.16
CA ALA A 172 27.37 1.89 15.59
C ALA A 172 27.05 2.47 16.98
N SER A 173 25.77 2.55 17.34
CA SER A 173 25.30 3.13 18.61
C SER A 173 25.11 2.10 19.73
N GLY A 174 25.10 0.80 19.39
CA GLY A 174 24.70 -0.27 20.31
C GLY A 174 23.22 -0.24 20.68
N SER A 175 22.39 0.49 19.92
CA SER A 175 20.95 0.56 20.13
C SER A 175 20.23 -0.66 19.55
N PRO A 176 19.05 -1.04 20.06
CA PRO A 176 18.22 -2.05 19.41
C PRO A 176 17.88 -1.67 17.97
N GLU A 177 17.88 -2.64 17.06
CA GLU A 177 17.49 -2.43 15.67
C GLU A 177 16.02 -1.99 15.58
N VAL A 178 15.78 -0.98 14.73
CA VAL A 178 14.43 -0.48 14.43
C VAL A 178 13.86 -1.19 13.20
N LEU A 179 14.69 -1.38 12.18
CA LEU A 179 14.43 -2.21 11.02
C LEU A 179 15.63 -3.15 10.86
N THR A 180 15.37 -4.40 10.51
CA THR A 180 16.41 -5.43 10.38
C THR A 180 16.60 -5.74 8.91
N GLN A 181 17.83 -5.60 8.41
CA GLN A 181 18.20 -5.98 7.06
C GLN A 181 18.79 -7.40 7.07
N TYR A 182 18.17 -8.36 6.39
CA TYR A 182 18.61 -9.77 6.44
C TYR A 182 19.67 -10.14 5.38
N GLY A 183 20.12 -9.16 4.59
CA GLY A 183 21.25 -9.28 3.67
C GLY A 183 20.88 -9.04 2.21
N LEU A 184 21.85 -9.15 1.31
CA LEU A 184 21.65 -8.82 -0.12
C LEU A 184 20.62 -9.73 -0.81
N ALA A 185 20.61 -11.02 -0.48
CA ALA A 185 19.68 -11.96 -1.12
C ALA A 185 18.22 -11.65 -0.76
N ASP A 186 18.00 -11.16 0.45
CA ASP A 186 16.70 -10.74 0.99
C ASP A 186 16.23 -9.47 0.29
N THR A 187 17.05 -8.40 0.32
CA THR A 187 16.84 -7.17 -0.46
C THR A 187 16.46 -7.43 -1.92
N MET A 188 17.15 -8.37 -2.59
CA MET A 188 16.82 -8.71 -3.98
C MET A 188 15.47 -9.42 -4.12
N LEU A 189 15.08 -10.24 -3.14
CA LEU A 189 13.78 -10.89 -3.08
C LEU A 189 12.68 -9.87 -2.79
N ASP A 190 12.91 -8.91 -1.91
CA ASP A 190 11.98 -7.85 -1.58
C ASP A 190 11.66 -6.98 -2.77
N LEU A 191 12.67 -6.55 -3.54
CA LEU A 191 12.46 -5.84 -4.81
C LEU A 191 11.68 -6.67 -5.86
N VAL A 192 11.82 -8.00 -5.84
CA VAL A 192 11.01 -8.89 -6.71
C VAL A 192 9.55 -8.90 -6.25
N PHE A 193 9.29 -8.99 -4.95
CA PHE A 193 7.93 -8.95 -4.42
C PHE A 193 7.29 -7.57 -4.56
N ASP A 194 8.07 -6.51 -4.45
CA ASP A 194 7.66 -5.14 -4.77
C ASP A 194 7.18 -5.07 -6.23
N LEU A 195 7.96 -5.63 -7.16
CA LEU A 195 7.59 -5.71 -8.57
C LEU A 195 6.30 -6.52 -8.79
N VAL A 196 6.10 -7.62 -8.05
CA VAL A 196 4.86 -8.42 -8.12
C VAL A 196 3.66 -7.56 -7.73
N GLY A 197 3.70 -6.86 -6.60
CA GLY A 197 2.62 -5.97 -6.19
C GLY A 197 2.40 -4.81 -7.18
N ALA A 198 3.48 -4.26 -7.74
CA ALA A 198 3.41 -3.24 -8.79
C ALA A 198 2.69 -3.75 -10.04
N VAL A 199 3.03 -4.97 -10.52
CA VAL A 199 2.39 -5.59 -11.68
C VAL A 199 0.91 -5.86 -11.42
N ILE A 200 0.56 -6.36 -10.23
CA ILE A 200 -0.85 -6.59 -9.86
C ILE A 200 -1.65 -5.30 -10.01
N VAL A 201 -1.17 -4.20 -9.43
CA VAL A 201 -1.88 -2.91 -9.50
C VAL A 201 -1.84 -2.30 -10.89
N ALA A 202 -0.70 -2.36 -11.59
CA ALA A 202 -0.54 -1.79 -12.92
C ALA A 202 -1.43 -2.50 -13.95
N VAL A 203 -1.53 -3.83 -13.90
CA VAL A 203 -2.47 -4.61 -14.74
C VAL A 203 -3.90 -4.24 -14.39
N TRP A 204 -4.25 -4.17 -13.10
CA TRP A 204 -5.61 -3.83 -12.69
C TRP A 204 -6.00 -2.42 -13.15
N GLY A 205 -5.15 -1.42 -12.90
CA GLY A 205 -5.39 -0.01 -13.25
C GLY A 205 -5.38 0.27 -14.74
N THR A 206 -4.63 -0.51 -15.54
CA THR A 206 -4.60 -0.36 -17.01
C THR A 206 -5.66 -1.19 -17.73
N ALA A 207 -6.01 -2.39 -17.25
CA ALA A 207 -7.08 -3.21 -17.85
C ALA A 207 -8.45 -2.53 -17.77
N HIS A 208 -8.72 -1.76 -16.72
CA HIS A 208 -9.97 -1.01 -16.58
C HIS A 208 -10.08 0.14 -17.59
N LEU A 209 -8.97 0.61 -18.16
CA LEU A 209 -9.01 1.60 -19.25
C LEU A 209 -9.48 0.95 -20.56
N THR A 210 -9.13 -0.31 -20.82
CA THR A 210 -9.53 -1.02 -22.03
C THR A 210 -11.03 -1.33 -22.03
N ASP A 211 -11.59 -1.74 -20.90
CA ASP A 211 -13.00 -2.09 -20.77
C ASP A 211 -13.92 -0.86 -20.87
N VAL A 212 -13.52 0.28 -20.30
CA VAL A 212 -14.28 1.54 -20.40
C VAL A 212 -14.23 2.10 -21.81
N VAL A 213 -13.07 2.05 -22.48
CA VAL A 213 -12.94 2.47 -23.88
C VAL A 213 -13.77 1.57 -24.80
N GLY A 214 -13.79 0.25 -24.57
CA GLY A 214 -14.66 -0.70 -25.27
C GLY A 214 -16.15 -0.36 -25.11
N ALA A 215 -16.59 -0.15 -23.86
CA ALA A 215 -18.00 0.18 -23.57
C ALA A 215 -18.46 1.52 -24.18
N VAL A 216 -17.59 2.54 -24.24
CA VAL A 216 -17.89 3.82 -24.89
C VAL A 216 -17.90 3.67 -26.42
N THR A 217 -16.97 2.91 -26.98
CA THR A 217 -16.89 2.64 -28.43
C THR A 217 -18.12 1.88 -28.91
N ASP A 218 -18.56 0.85 -28.19
CA ASP A 218 -19.77 0.09 -28.50
C ASP A 218 -21.04 0.95 -28.42
N ARG A 219 -21.08 1.89 -27.45
CA ARG A 219 -22.23 2.79 -27.28
C ARG A 219 -22.31 3.87 -28.35
N LEU A 220 -21.17 4.36 -28.83
CA LEU A 220 -21.11 5.29 -29.96
C LEU A 220 -21.38 4.59 -31.30
N GLY A 221 -20.88 3.36 -31.48
CA GLY A 221 -21.16 2.52 -32.66
C GLY A 221 -22.65 2.17 -32.82
N ARG A 222 -23.36 1.90 -31.71
CA ARG A 222 -24.82 1.67 -31.72
C ARG A 222 -25.63 2.92 -32.08
N ARG A 223 -25.19 4.12 -31.68
CA ARG A 223 -25.88 5.38 -32.04
C ARG A 223 -25.70 5.76 -33.50
N GLY A 224 -24.58 5.40 -34.12
CA GLY A 224 -24.37 5.60 -35.56
C GLY A 224 -25.24 4.67 -36.43
N SER A 225 -25.52 3.45 -35.94
CA SER A 225 -26.32 2.45 -36.68
C SER A 225 -27.83 2.61 -36.54
N ASP A 226 -28.31 3.29 -35.49
CA ASP A 226 -29.72 3.71 -35.34
C ASP A 226 -30.04 5.02 -36.09
N ALA A 227 -29.03 5.79 -36.51
CA ALA A 227 -29.21 7.02 -37.29
C ALA A 227 -29.24 6.81 -38.82
N ASP A 228 -28.89 5.60 -39.28
CA ASP A 228 -28.80 5.20 -40.69
C ASP A 228 -29.95 4.26 -41.13
N ARG A 229 -31.02 4.17 -40.34
CA ARG A 229 -32.28 3.46 -40.65
C ARG A 229 -33.46 4.41 -40.61
#